data_AF-A0A6U2L6X3-F1
#
_entry.id   AF-A0A6U2L6X3-F1
#
_cell.length_a   1.000
_cell.length_b   1.000
_cell.length_c   1.000
_cell.angle_alpha   90.00
_cell.angle_beta   90.00
_cell.angle_gamma   90.00
#
_symmetry.space_group_name_H-M   'P 1'
#
loop_
_entity.id
_entity.type
_entity.pdbx_description
1 polymer ?
#
loop_
_entity_poly.entity_id
_entity_poly.type
_entity_poly.pdbx_seq_one_letter_code
_entity_poly.pdbx_strand_id
1 'polypeptide(L)'
;GCDFESCRFCGSKPHLPLTCSEVEHDLEQTNHRTKMEEAMTAARLRVCEDCGKHYFKTSGCNRVQCACGALLCYVCGNKIDGYGHFCQQAHCNHECCGKCLLYSDSVEDDSRAVEKAGLKFIYQGLSDDGALEAYMAEFA
;
A
#
# COMPACT_ATOMS: atom_id res chain seq x y z
N GLY A 1 -13.53 -27.43 -28.50
CA GLY A 1 -13.86 -27.46 -27.07
C GLY A 1 -12.66 -26.94 -26.30
N CYS A 2 -12.83 -26.47 -25.06
CA CYS A 2 -11.69 -26.32 -24.16
C CYS A 2 -11.51 -27.66 -23.41
N ASP A 3 -10.33 -28.27 -23.52
CA ASP A 3 -9.98 -29.55 -22.88
C ASP A 3 -9.65 -29.36 -21.38
N PHE A 4 -10.50 -28.60 -20.67
CA PHE A 4 -10.30 -28.30 -19.25
C PHE A 4 -10.98 -29.35 -18.38
N GLU A 5 -10.17 -30.08 -17.61
CA GLU A 5 -10.66 -30.99 -16.58
C GLU A 5 -10.87 -30.24 -15.26
N SER A 6 -11.94 -30.56 -14.53
CA SER A 6 -12.27 -29.95 -13.25
C SER A 6 -12.67 -30.99 -12.20
N CYS A 7 -12.44 -30.67 -10.93
CA CYS A 7 -12.96 -31.43 -9.80
C CYS A 7 -14.49 -31.33 -9.78
N ARG A 8 -15.18 -32.47 -9.72
CA ARG A 8 -16.65 -32.52 -9.75
C ARG A 8 -17.32 -31.95 -8.51
N PHE A 9 -16.59 -31.76 -7.42
CA PHE A 9 -17.14 -31.29 -6.14
C PHE A 9 -16.98 -29.79 -5.96
N CYS A 10 -15.82 -29.22 -6.29
CA CYS A 10 -15.53 -27.79 -6.09
C CYS A 10 -15.34 -27.00 -7.40
N GLY A 11 -15.27 -27.66 -8.57
CA GLY A 11 -15.08 -27.00 -9.87
C GLY A 11 -13.66 -26.51 -10.16
N SER A 12 -12.74 -26.60 -9.20
CA SER A 12 -11.31 -26.25 -9.36
C SER A 12 -10.56 -27.24 -10.25
N LYS A 13 -9.29 -26.94 -10.59
CA LYS A 13 -8.40 -27.87 -11.29
C LYS A 13 -8.29 -29.22 -10.54
N PRO A 14 -8.02 -30.35 -11.22
CA PRO A 14 -7.84 -31.64 -10.56
C PRO A 14 -6.70 -31.57 -9.54
N HIS A 15 -6.95 -32.08 -8.33
CA HIS A 15 -6.09 -31.83 -7.16
C HIS A 15 -5.84 -33.06 -6.28
N LEU A 16 -6.10 -34.27 -6.79
CA LEU A 16 -5.76 -35.50 -6.07
C LEU A 16 -4.25 -35.61 -5.86
N PRO A 17 -3.77 -36.01 -4.65
CA PRO A 17 -4.54 -36.67 -3.59
C PRO A 17 -5.20 -35.73 -2.55
N LEU A 18 -5.10 -34.40 -2.71
CA LEU A 18 -5.66 -33.43 -1.77
C LEU A 18 -7.19 -33.42 -1.83
N THR A 19 -7.80 -33.19 -0.68
CA THR A 19 -9.23 -32.92 -0.53
C THR A 19 -9.60 -31.53 -1.05
N CYS A 20 -10.89 -31.29 -1.32
CA CYS A 20 -11.35 -29.96 -1.75
C CYS A 20 -11.06 -28.88 -0.68
N SER A 21 -11.15 -29.24 0.60
CA SER A 21 -10.93 -28.33 1.73
C SER A 21 -9.45 -27.94 1.88
N GLU A 22 -8.51 -28.88 1.70
CA GLU A 22 -7.08 -28.58 1.73
C GLU A 22 -6.70 -27.60 0.61
N VAL A 23 -7.26 -27.78 -0.59
CA VAL A 23 -7.04 -26.88 -1.71
C VAL A 23 -7.65 -25.50 -1.47
N GLU A 24 -8.85 -25.43 -0.90
CA GLU A 24 -9.49 -24.17 -0.55
C GLU A 24 -8.67 -23.38 0.46
N HIS A 25 -8.21 -24.04 1.54
CA HIS A 25 -7.35 -23.43 2.55
C HIS A 25 -6.01 -22.95 1.96
N ASP A 26 -5.36 -23.76 1.12
CA ASP A 26 -4.12 -23.36 0.45
C ASP A 26 -4.34 -22.16 -0.49
N LEU A 27 -5.46 -22.14 -1.22
CA LEU A 27 -5.84 -21.00 -2.07
C LEU A 27 -6.09 -19.73 -1.25
N GLU A 28 -6.75 -19.84 -0.10
CA GLU A 28 -6.95 -18.73 0.81
C GLU A 28 -5.62 -18.17 1.31
N GLN A 29 -4.74 -19.01 1.84
CA GLN A 29 -3.41 -18.60 2.31
C GLN A 29 -2.57 -17.95 1.21
N THR A 30 -2.56 -18.54 0.01
CA THR A 30 -1.84 -17.95 -1.13
C THR A 30 -2.43 -16.62 -1.57
N ASN A 31 -3.76 -16.49 -1.62
CA ASN A 31 -4.44 -15.24 -1.91
C ASN A 31 -4.13 -14.16 -0.86
N HIS A 32 -4.09 -14.52 0.43
CA HIS A 32 -3.71 -13.59 1.50
C HIS A 32 -2.29 -13.06 1.32
N ARG A 33 -1.32 -13.95 1.05
CA ARG A 33 0.07 -13.55 0.77
C ARG A 33 0.14 -12.63 -0.45
N THR A 34 -0.51 -13.00 -1.55
CA THR A 34 -0.50 -12.18 -2.78
C THR A 34 -1.11 -10.81 -2.54
N LYS A 35 -2.26 -10.72 -1.84
CA LYS A 35 -2.87 -9.42 -1.49
C LYS A 35 -1.93 -8.56 -0.64
N MET A 36 -1.21 -9.16 0.31
CA MET A 36 -0.23 -8.45 1.13
C MET A 36 0.94 -7.92 0.27
N GLU A 37 1.49 -8.77 -0.61
CA GLU A 37 2.57 -8.41 -1.53
C GLU A 37 2.15 -7.29 -2.50
N GLU A 38 0.94 -7.37 -3.05
CA GLU A 38 0.35 -6.35 -3.92
C GLU A 38 0.15 -5.02 -3.17
N ALA A 39 -0.37 -5.06 -1.94
CA ALA A 39 -0.57 -3.87 -1.11
C ALA A 39 0.76 -3.17 -0.77
N MET A 40 1.78 -3.95 -0.40
CA MET A 40 3.13 -3.46 -0.16
C MET A 40 3.76 -2.87 -1.43
N THR A 41 3.58 -3.53 -2.57
CA THR A 41 4.10 -3.06 -3.86
C THR A 41 3.42 -1.77 -4.31
N ALA A 42 2.10 -1.69 -4.18
CA ALA A 42 1.31 -0.52 -4.51
C ALA A 42 1.70 0.70 -3.65
N ALA A 43 2.09 0.49 -2.40
CA ALA A 43 2.51 1.56 -1.49
C ALA A 43 3.78 2.31 -1.91
N ARG A 44 4.61 1.72 -2.78
CA ARG A 44 5.76 2.42 -3.40
C ARG A 44 5.34 3.49 -4.40
N LEU A 45 4.16 3.32 -5.00
CA LEU A 45 3.66 4.23 -6.02
C LEU A 45 2.72 5.25 -5.37
N ARG A 46 2.88 6.52 -5.75
CA ARG A 46 1.93 7.58 -5.39
C ARG A 46 0.91 7.72 -6.49
N VAL A 47 -0.30 8.16 -6.14
CA VAL A 47 -1.40 8.34 -7.09
C VAL A 47 -1.71 9.82 -7.22
N CYS A 48 -1.75 10.33 -8.44
CA CYS A 48 -2.14 11.70 -8.70
C CYS A 48 -3.63 11.89 -8.40
N GLU A 49 -3.98 12.76 -7.45
CA GLU A 49 -5.38 13.04 -7.10
C GLU A 49 -6.18 13.68 -8.24
N ASP A 50 -5.50 14.30 -9.20
CA ASP A 50 -6.12 15.03 -10.32
C ASP A 50 -6.50 14.10 -11.48
N CYS A 51 -5.69 13.08 -11.78
CA CYS A 51 -5.92 12.20 -12.94
C CYS A 51 -5.81 10.69 -12.66
N GLY A 52 -5.52 10.28 -11.42
CA GLY A 52 -5.42 8.88 -11.01
C GLY A 52 -4.17 8.13 -11.49
N LYS A 53 -3.26 8.78 -12.23
CA LYS A 53 -2.03 8.13 -12.70
C LYS A 53 -1.03 7.93 -11.57
N HIS A 54 -0.37 6.78 -11.60
CA HIS A 54 0.73 6.47 -10.69
C HIS A 54 1.97 7.31 -11.02
N TYR A 55 2.70 7.72 -9.99
CA TYR A 55 3.98 8.40 -10.10
C TYR A 55 4.92 7.98 -8.98
N PHE A 56 6.22 8.07 -9.24
CA PHE A 56 7.29 7.88 -8.27
C PHE A 56 8.39 8.90 -8.52
N LYS A 57 9.25 9.13 -7.52
CA LYS A 57 10.38 10.04 -7.62
C LYS A 57 11.68 9.23 -7.59
N THR A 58 12.53 9.39 -8.59
CA THR A 58 13.87 8.77 -8.61
C THR A 58 14.94 9.67 -8.01
N SER A 59 14.81 10.98 -8.14
CA SER A 59 15.77 11.97 -7.64
C SER A 59 15.13 13.36 -7.52
N GLY A 60 15.83 14.32 -6.90
CA GLY A 60 15.43 15.72 -6.85
C GLY A 60 14.61 16.11 -5.61
N CYS A 61 13.73 17.11 -5.75
CA CYS A 61 12.88 17.59 -4.66
C CYS A 61 11.51 16.90 -4.64
N ASN A 62 10.77 17.05 -3.55
CA ASN A 62 9.46 16.42 -3.34
C ASN A 62 8.31 17.12 -4.06
N ARG A 63 8.58 18.21 -4.78
CA ARG A 63 7.64 18.79 -5.75
C ARG A 63 7.73 17.99 -7.05
N VAL A 64 6.70 17.21 -7.35
CA VAL A 64 6.60 16.39 -8.57
C VAL A 64 5.57 17.01 -9.51
N GLN A 65 5.87 17.03 -10.80
CA GLN A 65 4.89 17.39 -11.83
C GLN A 65 4.36 16.11 -12.48
N CYS A 66 3.05 15.92 -12.42
CA CYS A 66 2.38 14.82 -13.12
C CYS A 66 2.35 15.08 -14.63
N ALA A 67 2.24 14.01 -15.42
CA ALA A 67 2.03 14.09 -16.86
C ALA A 67 0.73 14.84 -17.26
N CYS A 68 -0.27 14.96 -16.36
CA CYS A 68 -1.45 15.80 -16.60
C CYS A 68 -1.20 17.31 -16.38
N GLY A 69 -0.03 17.68 -15.86
CA GLY A 69 0.34 19.06 -15.54
C GLY A 69 0.15 19.46 -14.07
N ALA A 70 -0.58 18.68 -13.27
CA ALA A 70 -0.74 18.93 -11.84
C ALA A 70 0.60 18.85 -11.09
N LEU A 71 0.80 19.74 -10.12
CA LEU A 71 1.92 19.69 -9.19
C LEU A 71 1.47 18.97 -7.92
N LEU A 72 2.28 18.04 -7.44
CA LEU A 72 1.97 17.16 -6.31
C LEU A 72 3.14 17.12 -5.33
N CYS A 73 2.84 16.85 -4.08
CA CYS A 73 3.86 16.54 -3.07
C CYS A 73 4.13 15.04 -3.03
N TYR A 74 5.39 14.63 -3.07
CA TYR A 74 5.77 13.21 -2.95
C TYR A 74 5.50 12.65 -1.56
N VAL A 75 5.67 13.46 -0.51
CA VAL A 75 5.55 13.03 0.89
C VAL A 75 4.11 12.70 1.24
N CYS A 76 3.19 13.63 1.00
CA CYS A 76 1.78 13.50 1.40
C CYS A 76 0.84 13.11 0.26
N GLY A 77 1.23 13.24 -1.01
CA GLY A 77 0.38 12.93 -2.17
C GLY A 77 -0.52 14.07 -2.64
N ASN A 78 -0.70 15.10 -1.82
CA ASN A 78 -1.62 16.20 -2.11
C ASN A 78 -1.20 17.01 -3.34
N LYS A 79 -2.20 17.54 -4.07
CA LYS A 79 -2.01 18.62 -5.04
C LYS A 79 -1.48 19.90 -4.37
N ILE A 80 -0.53 20.56 -5.01
CA ILE A 80 0.13 21.78 -4.52
C ILE A 80 0.22 22.83 -5.62
N ASP A 81 0.39 24.11 -5.26
CA ASP A 81 0.51 25.22 -6.23
C ASP A 81 1.97 25.65 -6.48
N GLY A 82 2.94 25.02 -5.82
CA GLY A 82 4.36 25.36 -5.94
C GLY A 82 5.14 25.06 -4.67
N TYR A 83 6.14 25.89 -4.36
CA TYR A 83 7.04 25.67 -3.21
C TYR A 83 6.48 26.14 -1.85
N GLY A 84 5.28 26.74 -1.81
CA GLY A 84 4.66 27.21 -0.57
C GLY A 84 4.26 26.11 0.41
N HIS A 85 4.04 24.89 -0.11
CA HIS A 85 3.73 23.68 0.66
C HIS A 85 4.91 23.19 1.50
N PHE A 86 6.12 23.51 1.09
CA PHE A 86 7.33 23.05 1.75
C PHE A 86 7.84 24.07 2.76
N CYS A 87 8.48 23.58 3.82
CA CYS A 87 9.15 24.47 4.76
C CYS A 87 10.34 25.15 4.07
N GLN A 88 10.41 26.48 4.17
CA GLN A 88 11.50 27.29 3.60
C GLN A 88 12.41 27.84 4.70
N GLN A 89 12.11 27.54 5.96
CA GLN A 89 12.90 27.99 7.09
C GLN A 89 14.18 27.16 7.18
N ALA A 90 15.33 27.83 7.13
CA ALA A 90 16.63 27.18 7.33
C ALA A 90 16.67 26.49 8.71
N HIS A 91 17.24 25.28 8.74
CA HIS A 91 17.39 24.46 9.96
C HIS A 91 16.09 24.15 10.72
N CYS A 92 14.93 24.17 10.05
CA CYS A 92 13.69 23.72 10.66
C CYS A 92 13.70 22.20 10.89
N ASN A 93 13.40 21.74 12.11
CA ASN A 93 13.25 20.30 12.42
C ASN A 93 11.87 19.73 12.03
N HIS A 94 11.02 20.54 11.38
CA HIS A 94 9.69 20.18 10.87
C HIS A 94 8.63 19.73 11.89
N GLU A 95 8.98 19.54 13.16
CA GLU A 95 8.06 19.15 14.24
C GLU A 95 6.89 20.13 14.45
N CYS A 96 7.13 21.44 14.29
CA CYS A 96 6.14 22.48 14.62
C CYS A 96 5.61 23.26 13.41
N CYS A 97 6.14 23.04 12.21
CA CYS A 97 5.88 23.94 11.07
C CYS A 97 4.65 23.57 10.23
N GLY A 98 4.12 22.34 10.37
CA GLY A 98 2.97 21.85 9.61
C GLY A 98 3.18 21.75 8.09
N LYS A 99 4.42 21.85 7.61
CA LYS A 99 4.79 21.82 6.18
C LYS A 99 5.64 20.59 5.86
N CYS A 100 5.60 20.15 4.60
CA CYS A 100 6.40 19.00 4.16
C CYS A 100 7.87 19.38 3.90
N LEU A 101 8.73 18.37 4.00
CA LEU A 101 10.14 18.45 3.62
C LEU A 101 10.28 18.62 2.10
N LEU A 102 11.08 19.59 1.67
CA LEU A 102 11.36 19.77 0.25
C LEU A 102 12.30 18.70 -0.31
N TYR A 103 13.25 18.24 0.50
CA TYR A 103 14.22 17.22 0.15
C TYR A 103 14.22 16.12 1.20
N SER A 104 14.22 14.89 0.74
CA SER A 104 14.32 13.66 1.52
C SER A 104 14.85 12.55 0.60
N ASP A 105 15.36 11.49 1.22
CA ASP A 105 15.77 10.30 0.52
C ASP A 105 14.52 9.51 0.06
N SER A 106 14.41 9.29 -1.25
CA SER A 106 13.26 8.61 -1.84
C SER A 106 13.20 7.13 -1.48
N VAL A 107 14.35 6.47 -1.29
CA VAL A 107 14.39 5.05 -0.91
C VAL A 107 13.86 4.90 0.51
N GLU A 108 14.24 5.80 1.42
CA GLU A 108 13.72 5.79 2.79
C GLU A 108 12.23 6.14 2.83
N ASP A 109 11.78 7.13 2.07
CA ASP A 109 10.36 7.50 1.95
C ASP A 109 9.52 6.31 1.47
N ASP A 110 9.98 5.61 0.42
CA ASP A 110 9.30 4.44 -0.13
C ASP A 110 9.31 3.27 0.86
N SER A 111 10.43 3.06 1.56
CA SER A 111 10.54 2.02 2.58
C SER A 111 9.55 2.23 3.73
N ARG A 112 9.42 3.47 4.23
CA ARG A 112 8.41 3.83 5.24
C ARG A 112 6.98 3.62 4.74
N ALA A 113 6.71 3.95 3.48
CA ALA A 113 5.39 3.75 2.89
C ALA A 113 5.03 2.26 2.80
N VAL A 114 5.98 1.42 2.38
CA VAL A 114 5.85 -0.05 2.32
C VAL A 114 5.62 -0.63 3.71
N GLU A 115 6.44 -0.25 4.69
CA GLU A 115 6.32 -0.71 6.07
C GLU A 115 4.94 -0.36 6.65
N LYS A 116 4.51 0.89 6.49
CA LYS A 116 3.19 1.35 6.95
C LYS A 116 2.05 0.58 6.27
N ALA A 117 2.18 0.26 4.99
CA ALA A 117 1.18 -0.54 4.28
C ALA A 117 1.12 -1.99 4.80
N GLY A 118 2.27 -2.59 5.09
CA GLY A 118 2.35 -3.91 5.72
C GLY A 118 1.69 -3.94 7.10
N LEU A 119 2.02 -2.97 7.96
CA LEU A 119 1.37 -2.82 9.28
C LEU A 119 -0.14 -2.63 9.13
N LYS A 120 -0.58 -1.73 8.24
CA LYS A 120 -2.00 -1.48 8.00
C LYS A 120 -2.74 -2.75 7.54
N PHE A 121 -2.13 -3.55 6.67
CA PHE A 121 -2.70 -4.81 6.20
C PHE A 121 -2.91 -5.79 7.36
N ILE A 122 -1.92 -5.92 8.25
CA ILE A 122 -2.02 -6.77 9.44
C ILE A 122 -3.13 -6.27 10.36
N TYR A 123 -3.16 -4.97 10.68
CA TYR A 123 -4.20 -4.40 11.54
C TYR A 123 -5.61 -4.60 10.97
N GLN A 124 -5.77 -4.44 9.64
CA GLN A 124 -7.06 -4.68 8.99
C GLN A 124 -7.47 -6.16 9.10
N GLY A 125 -6.55 -7.10 8.89
CA GLY A 125 -6.82 -8.52 9.11
C GLY A 125 -7.26 -8.82 10.54
N LEU A 126 -6.54 -8.28 11.54
CA LEU A 126 -6.90 -8.43 12.95
C LEU A 126 -8.26 -7.84 13.30
N SER A 127 -8.66 -6.74 12.65
CA SER A 127 -10.01 -6.17 12.84
C SER A 127 -11.09 -7.01 12.16
N ASP A 128 -10.83 -7.50 10.94
CA ASP A 128 -11.79 -8.29 10.17
C ASP A 128 -12.06 -9.64 10.85
N ASP A 129 -11.03 -10.23 11.47
CA ASP A 129 -11.12 -11.49 12.23
C ASP A 129 -11.64 -11.30 13.67
N GLY A 130 -11.92 -10.06 14.10
CA GLY A 130 -12.36 -9.74 15.47
C GLY A 130 -11.29 -9.93 16.56
N ALA A 131 -10.08 -10.33 16.18
CA ALA A 131 -8.96 -10.56 17.11
C ALA A 131 -8.51 -9.28 17.82
N LEU A 132 -8.57 -8.12 17.13
CA LEU A 132 -8.24 -6.83 17.72
C LEU A 132 -9.23 -6.44 18.83
N GLU A 133 -10.52 -6.73 18.64
CA GLU A 133 -11.58 -6.46 19.61
C GLU A 133 -11.42 -7.37 20.83
N ALA A 134 -11.14 -8.66 20.62
CA ALA A 134 -10.87 -9.62 21.69
C ALA A 134 -9.66 -9.20 22.54
N TYR A 135 -8.54 -8.81 21.92
CA TYR A 135 -7.35 -8.32 22.63
C TYR A 135 -7.67 -7.08 23.46
N MET A 136 -8.33 -6.07 22.88
CA MET A 136 -8.66 -4.84 23.60
C MET A 136 -9.64 -5.06 24.76
N ALA A 137 -10.55 -6.05 24.65
CA ALA A 137 -11.49 -6.41 25.71
C ALA A 137 -10.83 -7.08 26.93
N GLU A 138 -9.67 -7.72 26.77
CA GLU A 138 -8.91 -8.34 27.87
C GLU A 138 -8.18 -7.31 28.76
N PHE A 139 -8.01 -6.07 28.26
CA PHE A 139 -7.33 -4.98 28.99
C PHE A 139 -8.28 -3.83 29.40
N ALA A 140 -9.60 -4.03 29.24
CA ALA A 140 -10.65 -3.10 29.66
C ALA A 140 -11.26 -3.51 31.01
#